data_AF-A0A165PIG2-F1
#
_entry.id   AF-A0A165PIG2-F1
#
_cell.length_a   1.000
_cell.length_b   1.000
_cell.length_c   1.000
_cell.angle_alpha   90.00
_cell.angle_beta   90.00
_cell.angle_gamma   90.00
#
_symmetry.space_group_name_H-M   'P 1'
#
loop_
_entity.id
_entity.type
_entity.pdbx_description
1 polymer ?
#
loop_
_entity_poly.entity_id
_entity_poly.type
_entity_poly.pdbx_seq_one_letter_code
_entity_poly.pdbx_strand_id
1 'polypeptide(L)'
;MSLSSQRSLIQVARDLLKRDSAEFIGWHGTNSMTAEFWKKQGWIAKPSAQLSVFEYLGFSRLSSGRLTSGADEQLGPGLYITDYRYAAMIFANNNAKINPGTEPRVCGIFARSSQAWRRYTKKVLIPNSLVKDSSDAATKQKHEAERLSWIQRILPGHPSNSVVRISPIAPDVKSYEGNQLLLPGSIATRFYAVCVDGKPTSTVTPVGVTSLNYMSPSLWRDWGVYHR
;
A
#
# COMPACT_ATOMS: atom_id res chain seq x y z
N MET A 1 44.22 -7.20 24.24
CA MET A 1 42.88 -6.76 23.80
C MET A 1 41.97 -7.99 23.70
N SER A 2 40.86 -8.00 24.44
CA SER A 2 39.95 -9.16 24.53
C SER A 2 39.18 -9.40 23.21
N LEU A 3 39.04 -10.66 22.81
CA LEU A 3 38.22 -11.13 21.69
C LEU A 3 36.75 -10.68 21.76
N SER A 4 36.25 -10.24 22.94
CA SER A 4 34.90 -9.69 23.09
C SER A 4 34.74 -8.30 22.48
N SER A 5 35.81 -7.48 22.45
CA SER A 5 35.79 -6.11 21.92
C SER A 5 35.75 -6.08 20.38
N GLN A 6 36.39 -7.04 19.72
CA GLN A 6 36.41 -7.14 18.25
C GLN A 6 35.06 -7.63 17.67
N ARG A 7 34.34 -8.51 18.37
CA ARG A 7 32.99 -8.95 17.95
C ARG A 7 31.97 -7.80 17.99
N SER A 8 32.09 -6.90 18.96
CA SER A 8 31.23 -5.72 19.09
C SER A 8 31.41 -4.73 17.93
N LEU A 9 32.65 -4.42 17.55
CA LEU A 9 32.93 -3.48 16.47
C LEU A 9 32.54 -4.02 15.09
N ILE A 10 32.68 -5.31 14.84
CA ILE A 10 32.23 -5.94 13.59
C ILE A 10 30.70 -5.92 13.49
N GLN A 11 29.98 -6.12 14.61
CA GLN A 11 28.52 -6.02 14.65
C GLN A 11 28.06 -4.57 14.37
N VAL A 12 28.69 -3.60 15.03
CA VAL A 12 28.41 -2.16 14.84
C VAL A 12 28.76 -1.70 13.43
N ALA A 13 29.88 -2.15 12.85
CA ALA A 13 30.25 -1.86 11.47
C ALA A 13 29.28 -2.51 10.47
N ARG A 14 28.78 -3.73 10.74
CA ARG A 14 27.79 -4.41 9.90
C ARG A 14 26.41 -3.74 9.97
N ASP A 15 26.05 -3.18 11.12
CA ASP A 15 24.83 -2.39 11.31
C ASP A 15 24.97 -0.97 10.72
N LEU A 16 26.17 -0.36 10.73
CA LEU A 16 26.48 0.90 10.04
C LEU A 16 26.55 0.75 8.51
N LEU A 17 26.92 -0.44 8.00
CA LEU A 17 27.03 -0.75 6.58
C LEU A 17 25.78 -1.38 5.95
N LYS A 18 24.68 -1.54 6.70
CA LYS A 18 23.35 -1.71 6.09
C LYS A 18 23.00 -0.38 5.43
N ARG A 19 23.51 -0.17 4.21
CA ARG A 19 23.05 0.87 3.29
C ARG A 19 21.54 0.74 3.24
N ASP A 20 20.85 1.78 3.70
CA ASP A 20 19.40 1.85 3.66
C ASP A 20 18.96 1.57 2.21
N SER A 21 18.27 0.45 2.04
CA SER A 21 17.88 -0.07 0.73
C SER A 21 16.39 0.13 0.54
N ALA A 22 15.95 0.13 -0.72
CA ALA A 22 14.54 -0.02 -0.99
C ALA A 22 14.02 -1.34 -0.40
N GLU A 23 12.79 -1.33 0.08
CA GLU A 23 12.12 -2.51 0.62
C GLU A 23 10.83 -2.75 -0.14
N PHE A 24 10.65 -3.96 -0.66
CA PHE A 24 9.39 -4.38 -1.25
C PHE A 24 8.30 -4.42 -0.17
N ILE A 25 7.21 -3.70 -0.41
CA ILE A 25 6.09 -3.62 0.54
C ILE A 25 4.81 -4.24 0.02
N GLY A 26 4.78 -4.72 -1.22
CA GLY A 26 3.66 -5.46 -1.80
C GLY A 26 3.34 -5.12 -3.25
N TRP A 27 2.27 -5.69 -3.75
CA TRP A 27 1.81 -5.62 -5.14
C TRP A 27 0.64 -4.66 -5.31
N HIS A 28 0.61 -3.94 -6.43
CA HIS A 28 -0.52 -3.10 -6.82
C HIS A 28 -0.91 -3.38 -8.28
N GLY A 29 -2.20 -3.51 -8.54
CA GLY A 29 -2.76 -3.66 -9.88
C GLY A 29 -3.27 -2.34 -10.43
N THR A 30 -2.79 -1.94 -11.61
CA THR A 30 -3.15 -0.69 -12.26
C THR A 30 -3.16 -0.83 -13.78
N ASN A 31 -3.22 0.29 -14.50
CA ASN A 31 -3.12 0.35 -15.95
C ASN A 31 -1.81 1.00 -16.44
N SER A 32 -1.53 0.88 -17.73
CA SER A 32 -0.30 1.38 -18.36
C SER A 32 -0.10 2.89 -18.23
N MET A 33 -1.17 3.69 -18.25
CA MET A 33 -1.08 5.14 -18.11
C MET A 33 -0.59 5.52 -16.72
N THR A 34 -1.18 4.95 -15.67
CA THR A 34 -0.76 5.17 -14.28
C THR A 34 0.66 4.65 -14.04
N ALA A 35 0.99 3.47 -14.57
CA ALA A 35 2.33 2.89 -14.43
C ALA A 35 3.41 3.78 -15.06
N GLU A 36 3.18 4.29 -16.28
CA GLU A 36 4.11 5.21 -16.94
C GLU A 36 4.20 6.56 -16.21
N PHE A 37 3.09 7.05 -15.66
CA PHE A 37 3.09 8.24 -14.84
C PHE A 37 3.97 8.07 -13.59
N TRP A 38 3.81 6.98 -12.82
CA TRP A 38 4.67 6.70 -11.66
C TRP A 38 6.14 6.51 -12.02
N LYS A 39 6.41 5.87 -13.16
CA LYS A 39 7.77 5.69 -13.66
C LYS A 39 8.43 7.03 -13.96
N LYS A 40 7.73 7.95 -14.64
CA LYS A 40 8.24 9.30 -14.96
C LYS A 40 8.39 10.17 -13.72
N GLN A 41 7.41 10.12 -12.83
CA GLN A 41 7.37 10.90 -11.60
C GLN A 41 8.42 10.39 -10.58
N GLY A 42 8.77 9.11 -10.66
CA GLY A 42 9.70 8.44 -9.76
C GLY A 42 9.10 8.10 -8.39
N TRP A 43 7.84 8.45 -8.12
CA TRP A 43 7.12 8.12 -6.88
C TRP A 43 5.62 7.90 -7.12
N ILE A 44 4.94 7.34 -6.12
CA ILE A 44 3.50 7.06 -6.16
C ILE A 44 2.69 8.35 -6.02
N ALA A 45 2.02 8.79 -7.07
CA ALA A 45 1.06 9.90 -6.99
C ALA A 45 -0.24 9.55 -7.71
N LYS A 46 -1.34 10.22 -7.39
CA LYS A 46 -2.50 10.18 -8.27
C LYS A 46 -2.14 10.97 -9.55
N PRO A 47 -2.32 10.43 -10.76
CA PRO A 47 -2.14 11.19 -11.98
C PRO A 47 -3.01 12.45 -11.90
N SER A 48 -2.40 13.64 -11.88
CA SER A 48 -3.15 14.88 -11.97
C SER A 48 -3.71 14.97 -13.38
N ALA A 49 -4.95 14.53 -13.59
CA ALA A 49 -5.68 15.03 -14.75
C ALA A 49 -5.87 16.54 -14.56
N GLN A 50 -6.09 17.27 -15.64
CA GLN A 50 -6.69 18.62 -15.60
C GLN A 50 -8.12 18.59 -15.01
N LEU A 51 -8.31 18.01 -13.81
CA LEU A 51 -9.59 17.77 -13.16
C LEU A 51 -9.44 17.84 -11.64
N SER A 52 -9.95 18.96 -11.13
CA SER A 52 -10.28 19.34 -9.76
C SER A 52 -9.36 18.90 -8.60
N VAL A 53 -8.83 19.90 -7.91
CA VAL A 53 -8.20 19.82 -6.57
C VAL A 53 -9.09 19.09 -5.53
N PHE A 54 -10.40 18.99 -5.76
CA PHE A 54 -11.34 18.27 -4.89
C PHE A 54 -11.16 16.74 -4.93
N GLU A 55 -10.71 16.18 -6.04
CA GLU A 55 -10.46 14.74 -6.19
C GLU A 55 -9.18 14.26 -5.50
N TYR A 56 -8.29 15.19 -5.16
CA TYR A 56 -7.04 14.95 -4.43
C TYR A 56 -7.29 14.73 -2.92
N LEU A 57 -8.41 15.23 -2.40
CA LEU A 57 -8.75 15.24 -0.97
C LEU A 57 -9.73 14.12 -0.55
N GLY A 58 -9.97 13.12 -1.40
CA GLY A 58 -10.84 11.99 -1.06
C GLY A 58 -12.34 12.31 -1.04
N PHE A 59 -12.74 13.48 -1.54
CA PHE A 59 -14.15 13.82 -1.77
C PHE A 59 -14.59 13.32 -3.15
N SER A 60 -14.85 12.02 -3.27
CA SER A 60 -15.49 11.46 -4.46
C SER A 60 -16.97 11.85 -4.45
N ARG A 61 -17.30 12.99 -5.06
CA ARG A 61 -18.67 13.33 -5.48
C ARG A 61 -18.65 13.65 -6.97
N LEU A 62 -19.49 12.92 -7.70
CA LEU A 62 -19.97 13.18 -9.07
C LEU A 62 -19.13 12.66 -10.25
N SER A 63 -19.59 11.51 -10.78
CA SER A 63 -20.03 11.35 -12.17
C SER A 63 -19.52 12.36 -13.21
N SER A 64 -18.42 12.03 -13.89
CA SER A 64 -18.27 12.15 -15.35
C SER A 64 -16.87 11.62 -15.70
N GLY A 65 -16.83 10.60 -16.55
CA GLY A 65 -15.76 9.60 -16.57
C GLY A 65 -14.34 10.15 -16.62
N ARG A 66 -13.49 9.71 -15.69
CA ARG A 66 -12.03 9.83 -15.76
C ARG A 66 -11.40 9.01 -14.61
N LEU A 67 -10.57 8.02 -14.96
CA LEU A 67 -9.59 7.31 -14.12
C LEU A 67 -10.05 6.85 -12.73
N THR A 68 -11.20 6.17 -12.63
CA THR A 68 -11.61 5.54 -11.38
C THR A 68 -10.74 4.31 -11.06
N SER A 69 -10.44 4.13 -9.76
CA SER A 69 -9.86 2.88 -9.24
C SER A 69 -10.99 1.84 -9.13
N GLY A 70 -10.79 0.65 -9.70
CA GLY A 70 -11.77 -0.44 -9.66
C GLY A 70 -11.75 -1.28 -8.36
N ALA A 71 -11.20 -0.75 -7.26
CA ALA A 71 -11.14 -1.43 -5.97
C ALA A 71 -12.04 -0.73 -4.95
N ASP A 72 -12.71 -1.51 -4.11
CA ASP A 72 -13.51 -1.02 -2.97
C ASP A 72 -12.61 -0.30 -1.94
N GLU A 73 -13.10 0.79 -1.35
CA GLU A 73 -12.37 1.59 -0.36
C GLU A 73 -12.56 1.07 1.08
N GLN A 74 -12.39 -0.24 1.28
CA GLN A 74 -12.65 -0.95 2.54
C GLN A 74 -11.80 -0.47 3.73
N LEU A 75 -10.64 0.14 3.45
CA LEU A 75 -9.72 0.73 4.41
C LEU A 75 -9.69 2.26 4.34
N GLY A 76 -10.58 2.91 3.59
CA GLY A 76 -10.61 4.35 3.39
C GLY A 76 -9.83 4.84 2.15
N PRO A 77 -9.55 6.15 2.06
CA PRO A 77 -8.90 6.74 0.90
C PRO A 77 -7.38 6.52 0.90
N GLY A 78 -6.83 6.01 -0.20
CA GLY A 78 -5.39 5.78 -0.35
C GLY A 78 -5.06 4.82 -1.49
N LEU A 79 -3.78 4.44 -1.60
CA LEU A 79 -3.35 3.40 -2.53
C LEU A 79 -3.44 2.04 -1.86
N TYR A 80 -4.19 1.12 -2.46
CA TYR A 80 -4.31 -0.26 -2.01
C TYR A 80 -3.18 -1.12 -2.57
N ILE A 81 -2.52 -1.87 -1.70
CA ILE A 81 -1.41 -2.76 -1.99
C ILE A 81 -1.76 -4.12 -1.38
N THR A 82 -1.42 -5.21 -2.03
CA THR A 82 -1.68 -6.57 -1.53
C THR A 82 -0.37 -7.36 -1.43
N ASP A 83 -0.29 -8.27 -0.47
CA ASP A 83 0.81 -9.24 -0.41
C ASP A 83 0.65 -10.38 -1.44
N TYR A 84 -0.51 -10.47 -2.11
CA TYR A 84 -0.83 -11.52 -3.07
C TYR A 84 -0.80 -11.01 -4.52
N ARG A 85 0.24 -11.39 -5.28
CA ARG A 85 0.42 -10.95 -6.68
C ARG A 85 -0.78 -11.23 -7.56
N TYR A 86 -1.43 -12.38 -7.38
CA TYR A 86 -2.57 -12.76 -8.21
C TYR A 86 -3.77 -11.83 -7.99
N ALA A 87 -4.04 -11.41 -6.75
CA ALA A 87 -5.06 -10.39 -6.48
C ALA A 87 -4.71 -9.07 -7.21
N ALA A 88 -3.45 -8.61 -7.15
CA ALA A 88 -3.03 -7.44 -7.92
C ALA A 88 -3.21 -7.61 -9.44
N MET A 89 -2.99 -8.80 -10.00
CA MET A 89 -3.26 -9.07 -11.42
C MET A 89 -4.75 -8.93 -11.75
N ILE A 90 -5.65 -9.46 -10.91
CA ILE A 90 -7.10 -9.31 -11.10
C ILE A 90 -7.47 -7.82 -11.15
N PHE A 91 -6.99 -7.03 -10.18
CA PHE A 91 -7.23 -5.59 -10.14
C PHE A 91 -6.63 -4.84 -11.34
N ALA A 92 -5.44 -5.24 -11.81
CA ALA A 92 -4.84 -4.65 -13.01
C ALA A 92 -5.71 -4.84 -14.26
N ASN A 93 -6.21 -6.07 -14.45
CA ASN A 93 -7.07 -6.40 -15.59
C ASN A 93 -8.43 -5.69 -15.51
N ASN A 94 -9.03 -5.61 -14.32
CA ASN A 94 -10.25 -4.83 -14.12
C ASN A 94 -10.01 -3.33 -14.35
N ASN A 95 -8.88 -2.79 -13.88
CA ASN A 95 -8.52 -1.39 -14.06
C ASN A 95 -8.30 -1.02 -15.53
N ALA A 96 -7.66 -1.89 -16.31
CA ALA A 96 -7.52 -1.71 -17.76
C ALA A 96 -8.87 -1.75 -18.49
N LYS A 97 -9.79 -2.65 -18.09
CA LYS A 97 -11.15 -2.70 -18.67
C LYS A 97 -11.94 -1.41 -18.48
N ILE A 98 -11.85 -0.79 -17.30
CA ILE A 98 -12.55 0.48 -17.00
C ILE A 98 -11.84 1.71 -17.56
N ASN A 99 -10.59 1.58 -18.04
CA ASN A 99 -9.81 2.65 -18.67
C ASN A 99 -9.43 2.26 -20.11
N PRO A 100 -10.34 2.44 -21.10
CA PRO A 100 -10.11 2.04 -22.48
C PRO A 100 -8.81 2.61 -23.07
N GLY A 101 -8.12 1.82 -23.88
CA GLY A 101 -6.83 2.20 -24.49
C GLY A 101 -5.62 2.05 -23.57
N THR A 102 -5.78 1.41 -22.41
CA THR A 102 -4.68 1.08 -21.50
C THR A 102 -4.49 -0.42 -21.35
N GLU A 103 -3.27 -0.83 -21.04
CA GLU A 103 -2.92 -2.24 -20.80
C GLU A 103 -2.82 -2.52 -19.30
N PRO A 104 -3.16 -3.73 -18.82
CA PRO A 104 -3.02 -4.07 -17.42
C PRO A 104 -1.55 -4.07 -16.99
N ARG A 105 -1.27 -3.48 -15.84
CA ARG A 105 0.06 -3.45 -15.22
C ARG A 105 0.00 -3.92 -13.78
N VAL A 106 0.94 -4.77 -13.40
CA VAL A 106 1.17 -5.14 -12.01
C VAL A 106 2.49 -4.52 -11.57
N CYS A 107 2.43 -3.80 -10.46
CA CYS A 107 3.56 -3.06 -9.92
C CYS A 107 3.98 -3.69 -8.60
N GLY A 108 5.29 -3.90 -8.46
CA GLY A 108 5.88 -4.02 -7.13
C GLY A 108 6.01 -2.62 -6.54
N ILE A 109 5.48 -2.43 -5.34
CA ILE A 109 5.59 -1.17 -4.60
C ILE A 109 6.72 -1.29 -3.60
N PHE A 110 7.58 -0.29 -3.58
CA PHE A 110 8.78 -0.26 -2.78
C PHE A 110 8.80 0.98 -1.90
N ALA A 111 9.08 0.80 -0.61
CA ALA A 111 9.54 1.90 0.22
C ALA A 111 10.95 2.28 -0.23
N ARG A 112 11.25 3.58 -0.33
CA ARG A 112 12.58 4.07 -0.71
C ARG A 112 13.66 3.75 0.34
N SER A 113 13.23 3.53 1.58
CA SER A 113 14.07 3.33 2.75
C SER A 113 13.46 2.23 3.61
N SER A 114 14.14 1.10 3.73
CA SER A 114 13.76 0.01 4.62
C SER A 114 13.77 0.47 6.07
N GLN A 115 14.73 1.30 6.46
CA GLN A 115 14.80 1.82 7.83
C GLN A 115 13.58 2.72 8.13
N ALA A 116 13.25 3.65 7.24
CA ALA A 116 12.11 4.53 7.42
C ALA A 116 10.78 3.81 7.29
N TRP A 117 10.71 2.79 6.44
CA TRP A 117 9.57 1.89 6.41
C TRP A 117 9.38 1.23 7.76
N ARG A 118 10.36 0.47 8.25
CA ARG A 118 10.23 -0.35 9.46
C ARG A 118 10.09 0.45 10.75
N ARG A 119 10.79 1.59 10.87
CA ARG A 119 10.90 2.33 12.15
C ARG A 119 10.03 3.57 12.25
N TYR A 120 9.87 4.31 11.15
CA TYR A 120 9.27 5.66 11.20
C TYR A 120 7.87 5.73 10.57
N THR A 121 7.57 4.84 9.63
CA THR A 121 6.22 4.75 9.05
C THR A 121 5.32 3.93 9.96
N LYS A 122 4.34 4.57 10.57
CA LYS A 122 3.39 3.90 11.46
C LYS A 122 2.41 3.03 10.67
N LYS A 123 2.19 1.82 11.15
CA LYS A 123 1.32 0.81 10.54
C LYS A 123 0.39 0.25 11.59
N VAL A 124 -0.91 0.17 11.31
CA VAL A 124 -1.89 -0.38 12.24
C VAL A 124 -2.65 -1.52 11.55
N LEU A 125 -2.82 -2.62 12.28
CA LEU A 125 -3.76 -3.67 11.90
C LEU A 125 -5.19 -3.19 12.19
N ILE A 126 -6.03 -3.18 11.16
CA ILE A 126 -7.44 -2.82 11.25
C ILE A 126 -8.25 -4.08 11.55
N PRO A 127 -9.07 -4.10 12.63
CA PRO A 127 -9.95 -5.21 12.93
C PRO A 127 -10.93 -5.48 11.80
N ASN A 128 -11.23 -6.76 11.54
CA ASN A 128 -12.16 -7.18 10.48
C ASN A 128 -13.51 -6.44 10.52
N SER A 129 -14.03 -6.16 11.72
CA SER A 129 -15.30 -5.44 11.91
C SER A 129 -15.30 -4.01 11.34
N LEU A 130 -14.12 -3.43 11.06
CA LEU A 130 -13.91 -2.09 10.50
C LEU A 130 -13.46 -2.10 9.02
N VAL A 131 -13.30 -3.28 8.41
CA VAL A 131 -12.93 -3.45 7.00
C VAL A 131 -14.20 -3.48 6.16
N LYS A 132 -14.71 -2.30 5.80
CA LYS A 132 -16.03 -2.12 5.18
C LYS A 132 -16.03 -0.92 4.24
N ASP A 133 -16.79 -1.04 3.16
CA ASP A 133 -17.07 0.05 2.23
C ASP A 133 -18.59 0.18 2.01
N SER A 134 -19.02 1.32 1.47
CA SER A 134 -20.41 1.58 1.13
C SER A 134 -20.48 2.54 -0.06
N SER A 135 -21.45 2.31 -0.95
CA SER A 135 -21.78 3.27 -2.00
C SER A 135 -22.54 4.50 -1.48
N ASP A 136 -23.13 4.41 -0.28
CA ASP A 136 -23.75 5.54 0.41
C ASP A 136 -22.69 6.43 1.07
N ALA A 137 -22.65 7.70 0.67
CA ALA A 137 -21.60 8.62 1.09
C ALA A 137 -21.56 8.87 2.61
N ALA A 138 -22.72 8.91 3.28
CA ALA A 138 -22.80 9.14 4.72
C ALA A 138 -22.30 7.91 5.50
N THR A 139 -22.68 6.72 5.06
CA THR A 139 -22.25 5.44 5.61
C THR A 139 -20.74 5.23 5.39
N LYS A 140 -20.25 5.55 4.19
CA LYS A 140 -18.80 5.53 3.88
C LYS A 140 -18.01 6.46 4.81
N GLN A 141 -18.49 7.67 5.03
CA GLN A 141 -17.87 8.62 5.96
C GLN A 141 -17.89 8.11 7.40
N LYS A 142 -18.99 7.47 7.83
CA LYS A 142 -19.08 6.84 9.15
C LYS A 142 -18.05 5.73 9.33
N HIS A 143 -17.90 4.83 8.36
CA HIS A 143 -16.89 3.77 8.41
C HIS A 143 -15.46 4.32 8.48
N GLU A 144 -15.20 5.40 7.75
CA GLU A 144 -13.91 6.07 7.85
C GLU A 144 -13.68 6.69 9.23
N ALA A 145 -14.68 7.34 9.81
CA ALA A 145 -14.59 7.89 11.16
C ALA A 145 -14.33 6.80 12.22
N GLU A 146 -14.97 5.63 12.09
CA GLU A 146 -14.74 4.48 12.98
C GLU A 146 -13.28 3.97 12.87
N ARG A 147 -12.74 3.85 11.66
CA ARG A 147 -11.33 3.49 11.43
C ARG A 147 -10.36 4.53 11.99
N LEU A 148 -10.63 5.81 11.78
CA LEU A 148 -9.80 6.91 12.30
C LEU A 148 -9.79 6.91 13.83
N SER A 149 -10.94 6.66 14.46
CA SER A 149 -11.08 6.55 15.92
C SER A 149 -10.29 5.37 16.47
N TRP A 150 -10.34 4.21 15.80
CA TRP A 150 -9.49 3.07 16.13
C TRP A 150 -8.01 3.42 16.07
N ILE A 151 -7.55 4.07 14.99
CA ILE A 151 -6.15 4.47 14.83
C ILE A 151 -5.72 5.42 15.95
N GLN A 152 -6.55 6.41 16.31
CA GLN A 152 -6.23 7.35 17.40
C GLN A 152 -6.11 6.66 18.76
N ARG A 153 -6.92 5.62 19.00
CA ARG A 153 -6.84 4.82 20.23
C ARG A 153 -5.55 4.02 20.32
N ILE A 154 -5.09 3.43 19.20
CA ILE A 154 -3.88 2.60 19.13
C ILE A 154 -2.61 3.46 19.05
N LEU A 155 -2.68 4.61 18.39
CA LEU A 155 -1.58 5.56 18.21
C LEU A 155 -1.98 6.97 18.64
N PRO A 156 -2.13 7.24 19.95
CA PRO A 156 -2.43 8.58 20.44
C PRO A 156 -1.42 9.60 19.94
N GLY A 157 -1.91 10.79 19.56
CA GLY A 157 -1.07 11.91 19.10
C GLY A 157 -0.45 11.76 17.71
N HIS A 158 -0.72 10.67 16.97
CA HIS A 158 -0.24 10.51 15.61
C HIS A 158 -1.32 10.93 14.59
N PRO A 159 -0.95 11.64 13.50
CA PRO A 159 -1.89 11.97 12.44
C PRO A 159 -2.39 10.70 11.73
N SER A 160 -3.66 10.35 11.92
CA SER A 160 -4.26 9.13 11.34
C SER A 160 -4.19 9.07 9.80
N ASN A 161 -4.11 10.23 9.14
CA ASN A 161 -3.95 10.36 7.69
C ASN A 161 -2.52 10.05 7.19
N SER A 162 -1.58 9.73 8.09
CA SER A 162 -0.20 9.31 7.77
C SER A 162 0.09 7.86 8.16
N VAL A 163 -0.92 7.18 8.73
CA VAL A 163 -0.82 5.81 9.22
C VAL A 163 -1.22 4.83 8.12
N VAL A 164 -0.32 3.91 7.82
CA VAL A 164 -0.58 2.76 6.95
C VAL A 164 -1.55 1.81 7.64
N ARG A 165 -2.53 1.30 6.90
CA ARG A 165 -3.58 0.42 7.44
C ARG A 165 -3.42 -0.95 6.82
N ILE A 166 -3.45 -2.00 7.63
CA ILE A 166 -3.27 -3.39 7.18
C ILE A 166 -4.53 -4.18 7.57
N SER A 167 -5.03 -5.03 6.69
CA SER A 167 -6.12 -5.96 6.99
C SER A 167 -6.14 -7.15 6.02
N PRO A 168 -6.92 -8.21 6.29
CA PRO A 168 -7.33 -9.14 5.25
C PRO A 168 -8.12 -8.43 4.15
N ILE A 169 -8.10 -8.96 2.92
CA ILE A 169 -9.02 -8.54 1.86
C ILE A 169 -10.40 -9.10 2.16
N ALA A 170 -11.44 -8.26 2.13
CA ALA A 170 -12.84 -8.67 2.26
C ALA A 170 -13.06 -9.80 3.29
N PRO A 171 -12.75 -9.58 4.59
CA PRO A 171 -12.66 -10.66 5.58
C PRO A 171 -13.94 -11.48 5.77
N ASP A 172 -15.09 -10.93 5.37
CA ASP A 172 -16.38 -11.61 5.44
C ASP A 172 -16.67 -12.51 4.22
N VAL A 173 -15.79 -12.50 3.21
CA VAL A 173 -15.95 -13.25 1.95
C VAL A 173 -14.92 -14.38 1.87
N LYS A 174 -15.38 -15.62 2.11
CA LYS A 174 -14.52 -16.81 2.20
C LYS A 174 -13.67 -17.12 0.96
N SER A 175 -14.06 -16.63 -0.22
CA SER A 175 -13.36 -16.88 -1.49
C SER A 175 -12.25 -15.88 -1.79
N TYR A 176 -12.11 -14.80 -1.01
CA TYR A 176 -11.02 -13.85 -1.20
C TYR A 176 -9.78 -14.33 -0.46
N GLU A 177 -8.69 -14.47 -1.21
CA GLU A 177 -7.37 -14.78 -0.68
C GLU A 177 -6.50 -13.53 -0.62
N GLY A 178 -5.61 -13.50 0.36
CA GLY A 178 -4.60 -12.46 0.52
C GLY A 178 -5.00 -11.34 1.47
N ASN A 179 -4.04 -10.45 1.70
CA ASN A 179 -4.18 -9.32 2.58
C ASN A 179 -3.97 -8.03 1.81
N GLN A 180 -4.42 -6.93 2.42
CA GLN A 180 -4.30 -5.59 1.89
C GLN A 180 -3.62 -4.66 2.87
N LEU A 181 -2.99 -3.65 2.28
CA LEU A 181 -2.31 -2.55 2.92
C LEU A 181 -2.76 -1.28 2.21
N LEU A 182 -3.29 -0.31 2.95
CA LEU A 182 -3.57 1.02 2.44
C LEU A 182 -2.42 1.96 2.76
N LEU A 183 -1.84 2.53 1.71
CA LEU A 183 -0.87 3.59 1.78
C LEU A 183 -1.59 4.95 1.70
N PRO A 184 -1.54 5.79 2.75
CA PRO A 184 -2.18 7.09 2.68
C PRO A 184 -1.41 8.05 1.76
N GLY A 185 -2.15 8.95 1.10
CA GLY A 185 -1.58 9.91 0.15
C GLY A 185 -0.52 10.84 0.76
N SER A 186 -0.63 11.16 2.05
CA SER A 186 0.29 12.06 2.77
C SER A 186 1.74 11.56 2.83
N ILE A 187 1.96 10.26 2.64
CA ILE A 187 3.30 9.64 2.68
C ILE A 187 3.72 9.04 1.33
N ALA A 188 2.92 9.22 0.27
CA ALA A 188 3.08 8.49 -0.99
C ALA A 188 4.43 8.77 -1.69
N THR A 189 5.01 9.96 -1.50
CA THR A 189 6.34 10.35 -2.01
C THR A 189 7.49 9.48 -1.48
N ARG A 190 7.29 8.79 -0.35
CA ARG A 190 8.27 7.85 0.25
C ARG A 190 8.33 6.50 -0.46
N PHE A 191 7.47 6.30 -1.46
CA PHE A 191 7.31 5.03 -2.17
C PHE A 191 7.44 5.24 -3.67
N TYR A 192 7.82 4.17 -4.37
CA TYR A 192 7.86 4.12 -5.82
C TYR A 192 7.37 2.76 -6.32
N ALA A 193 7.08 2.69 -7.63
CA ALA A 193 6.61 1.48 -8.27
C ALA A 193 7.60 1.01 -9.33
N VAL A 194 7.74 -0.31 -9.47
CA VAL A 194 8.34 -0.96 -10.64
C VAL A 194 7.29 -1.86 -11.24
N CYS A 195 6.86 -1.56 -12.46
CA CYS A 195 5.71 -2.19 -13.08
C CYS A 195 6.11 -3.10 -14.25
N VAL A 196 5.39 -4.21 -14.37
CA VAL A 196 5.51 -5.21 -15.43
C VAL A 196 4.15 -5.44 -16.09
N ASP A 197 4.13 -6.22 -17.17
CA ASP A 197 2.87 -6.65 -17.79
C ASP A 197 2.02 -7.43 -16.76
N GLY A 198 0.74 -7.02 -16.63
CA GLY A 198 -0.23 -7.59 -15.71
C GLY A 198 -1.16 -8.65 -16.32
N LYS A 199 -0.92 -9.09 -17.56
CA LYS A 199 -1.71 -10.15 -18.21
C LYS A 199 -1.55 -11.47 -17.44
N PRO A 200 -2.58 -12.34 -17.38
CA PRO A 200 -2.52 -13.64 -16.73
C PRO A 200 -1.35 -14.53 -17.18
N THR A 201 -0.90 -14.38 -18.42
CA THR A 201 0.22 -15.12 -19.02
C THR A 201 1.61 -14.57 -18.68
N SER A 202 1.69 -13.41 -18.02
CA SER A 202 2.96 -12.75 -17.70
C SER A 202 3.69 -13.41 -16.52
N THR A 203 4.85 -14.00 -16.81
CA THR A 203 5.76 -14.58 -15.82
C THR A 203 6.79 -13.59 -15.28
N VAL A 204 6.85 -12.38 -15.85
CA VAL A 204 7.83 -11.36 -15.46
C VAL A 204 7.49 -10.79 -14.08
N THR A 205 8.50 -10.65 -13.25
CA THR A 205 8.42 -10.00 -11.94
C THR A 205 9.47 -8.89 -11.83
N PRO A 206 9.15 -7.76 -11.17
CA PRO A 206 10.15 -6.74 -10.88
C PRO A 206 11.30 -7.32 -10.03
N VAL A 207 12.52 -6.83 -10.25
CA VAL A 207 13.67 -7.18 -9.42
C VAL A 207 13.45 -6.66 -7.99
N GLY A 208 13.86 -7.46 -6.99
CA GLY A 208 13.81 -7.08 -5.58
C GLY A 208 12.48 -7.37 -4.88
N VAL A 209 11.50 -7.97 -5.57
CA VAL A 209 10.27 -8.46 -4.94
C VAL A 209 10.54 -9.71 -4.11
N THR A 210 9.80 -9.87 -3.02
CA THR A 210 9.89 -11.02 -2.12
C THR A 210 8.48 -11.50 -1.76
N SER A 211 8.36 -12.71 -1.22
CA SER A 211 7.10 -13.14 -0.60
C SER A 211 6.84 -12.32 0.65
N LEU A 212 5.59 -11.90 0.83
CA LEU A 212 5.10 -11.21 2.02
C LEU A 212 3.86 -11.94 2.53
N ASN A 213 3.61 -11.83 3.83
CA ASN A 213 2.34 -12.18 4.44
C ASN A 213 2.04 -11.12 5.50
N TYR A 214 1.14 -10.20 5.20
CA TYR A 214 0.80 -9.10 6.09
C TYR A 214 0.14 -9.55 7.38
N MET A 215 -0.30 -10.81 7.51
CA MET A 215 -0.85 -11.37 8.74
C MET A 215 0.17 -12.23 9.50
N SER A 216 1.42 -12.28 9.05
CA SER A 216 2.47 -13.00 9.78
C SER A 216 2.91 -12.22 11.03
N PRO A 217 2.91 -12.83 12.22
CA PRO A 217 3.47 -12.21 13.42
C PRO A 217 4.95 -11.84 13.30
N SER A 218 5.73 -12.54 12.47
CA SER A 218 7.13 -12.16 12.21
C SER A 218 7.22 -10.83 11.47
N LEU A 219 6.41 -10.66 10.43
CA LEU A 219 6.35 -9.42 9.66
C LEU A 219 5.84 -8.26 10.52
N TRP A 220 4.87 -8.49 11.41
CA TRP A 220 4.41 -7.45 12.34
C TRP A 220 5.52 -6.92 13.24
N ARG A 221 6.37 -7.82 13.78
CA ARG A 221 7.53 -7.40 14.57
C ARG A 221 8.55 -6.64 13.73
N ASP A 222 8.86 -7.14 12.53
CA ASP A 222 9.87 -6.54 11.66
C ASP A 222 9.46 -5.16 11.12
N TRP A 223 8.16 -4.98 10.84
CA TRP A 223 7.60 -3.74 10.30
C TRP A 223 7.05 -2.79 11.37
N GLY A 224 7.07 -3.19 12.64
CA GLY A 224 6.53 -2.39 13.75
C GLY A 224 5.02 -2.14 13.60
N VAL A 225 4.26 -3.19 13.28
CA VAL A 225 2.80 -3.10 13.12
C VAL A 225 2.13 -3.08 14.50
N TYR A 226 1.30 -2.08 14.74
CA TYR A 226 0.50 -1.97 15.95
C TYR A 226 -0.80 -2.77 15.78
N HIS A 227 -1.07 -3.72 16.68
CA HIS A 227 -2.15 -4.71 16.51
C HIS A 227 -2.90 -5.05 17.82
N ARG A 228 -2.69 -4.29 18.90
CA ARG A 228 -3.39 -4.41 20.19
C ARG A 228 -3.72 -3.03 20.72
#